data_AF-A0A937D8F8-F1
#
_entry.id   AF-A0A937D8F8-F1
#
_cell.length_a   1.000
_cell.length_b   1.000
_cell.length_c   1.000
_cell.angle_alpha   90.00
_cell.angle_beta   90.00
_cell.angle_gamma   90.00
#
_symmetry.space_group_name_H-M   'P 1'
#
loop_
_entity.id
_entity.type
_entity.pdbx_description
1 polymer ?
#
loop_
_entity_poly.entity_id
_entity_poly.type
_entity_poly.pdbx_seq_one_letter_code
_entity_poly.pdbx_strand_id
1 'polypeptide(L)'
;MNKLPLLGMLLVAGAALAQGTAGPEWVQAERARIAAERAAVEARHAREEVACRARFAVNDCVRESTARRRVALSELRKQELAVNAAERQQRAEERRRALADKAATPREGRSLEGEAPPAAAPAPAPPQPSPVHLPREPVAKPPGLTGSEREQAHQRKLDEAAERKQKVLERNARRTKPAASPLPIPD
;
A
#
# COMPACT_ATOMS: atom_id res chain seq x y z
N MET A 1 5.57 -38.68 51.68
CA MET A 1 4.35 -39.50 51.54
C MET A 1 3.90 -39.46 50.09
N ASN A 2 3.94 -40.62 49.45
CA ASN A 2 3.52 -40.89 48.09
C ASN A 2 2.00 -41.08 48.01
N LYS A 3 1.54 -41.08 46.74
CA LYS A 3 0.29 -41.62 46.14
C LYS A 3 -0.69 -40.50 45.75
N LEU A 4 -1.16 -40.38 44.50
CA LEU A 4 -1.03 -41.20 43.29
C LEU A 4 -1.33 -40.31 42.05
N PRO A 5 -0.77 -40.62 40.87
CA PRO A 5 -1.06 -39.98 39.58
C PRO A 5 -2.17 -40.74 38.82
N LEU A 6 -2.42 -40.32 37.56
CA LEU A 6 -3.34 -40.84 36.53
C LEU A 6 -4.76 -40.24 36.47
N LEU A 7 -4.93 -39.32 35.52
CA LEU A 7 -5.79 -39.45 34.34
C LEU A 7 -5.41 -38.23 33.46
N GLY A 8 -5.21 -38.28 32.16
CA GLY A 8 -5.48 -39.26 31.14
C GLY A 8 -5.33 -38.47 29.85
N MET A 9 -4.40 -38.92 29.02
CA MET A 9 -4.21 -38.55 27.62
C MET A 9 -5.53 -38.16 26.93
N LEU A 10 -5.65 -36.91 26.47
CA LEU A 10 -6.70 -36.53 25.52
C LEU A 10 -6.14 -35.59 24.44
N LEU A 11 -5.96 -36.20 23.26
CA LEU A 11 -5.98 -35.63 21.92
C LEU A 11 -5.13 -34.37 21.65
N VAL A 12 -3.93 -34.62 21.10
CA VAL A 12 -3.42 -33.76 20.01
C VAL A 12 -4.32 -33.99 18.80
N ALA A 13 -5.44 -33.25 18.76
CA ALA A 13 -6.20 -33.09 17.52
C ALA A 13 -5.34 -32.21 16.61
N GLY A 14 -4.80 -32.84 15.55
CA GLY A 14 -4.13 -32.11 14.49
C GLY A 14 -5.03 -30.99 14.01
N ALA A 15 -4.59 -29.76 14.21
CA ALA A 15 -5.13 -28.61 13.50
C ALA A 15 -4.78 -28.82 12.02
N ALA A 16 -5.62 -29.57 11.32
CA ALA A 16 -5.82 -29.35 9.90
C ALA A 16 -6.23 -27.88 9.81
N LEU A 17 -5.27 -27.03 9.44
CA LEU A 17 -5.54 -25.69 8.97
C LEU A 17 -6.49 -25.88 7.79
N ALA A 18 -7.79 -25.84 8.08
CA ALA A 18 -8.79 -25.57 7.09
C ALA A 18 -8.37 -24.22 6.51
N GLN A 19 -7.70 -24.28 5.37
CA GLN A 19 -7.54 -23.16 4.48
C GLN A 19 -8.94 -22.87 3.94
N GLY A 20 -9.79 -22.33 4.81
CA GLY A 20 -11.00 -21.68 4.41
C GLY A 20 -10.53 -20.53 3.55
N THR A 21 -10.61 -20.69 2.24
CA THR A 21 -10.47 -19.58 1.32
C THR A 21 -11.50 -18.56 1.76
N ALA A 22 -11.03 -17.50 2.41
CA ALA A 22 -11.78 -16.36 2.91
C ALA A 22 -12.74 -15.81 1.84
N GLY A 23 -13.92 -16.39 1.66
CA GLY A 23 -14.80 -16.02 0.55
C GLY A 23 -15.24 -14.55 0.61
N PRO A 24 -15.83 -14.01 -0.45
CA PRO A 24 -16.31 -12.62 -0.49
C PRO A 24 -17.18 -12.25 0.72
N GLU A 25 -18.07 -13.15 1.14
CA GLU A 25 -18.90 -13.02 2.35
C GLU A 25 -18.07 -12.82 3.63
N TRP A 26 -17.02 -13.62 3.82
CA TRP A 26 -16.13 -13.50 4.99
C TRP A 26 -15.39 -12.16 4.99
N VAL A 27 -14.88 -11.73 3.83
CA VAL A 27 -14.19 -10.43 3.70
C VAL A 27 -15.12 -9.29 4.07
N GLN A 28 -16.38 -9.32 3.63
CA GLN A 28 -17.37 -8.30 3.94
C GLN A 28 -17.76 -8.31 5.43
N ALA A 29 -18.00 -9.49 6.01
CA ALA A 29 -18.30 -9.63 7.43
C ALA A 29 -17.16 -9.10 8.31
N GLU A 30 -15.91 -9.42 7.97
CA GLU A 30 -14.73 -8.99 8.72
C GLU A 30 -14.50 -7.47 8.60
N ARG A 31 -14.70 -6.88 7.40
CA ARG A 31 -14.68 -5.42 7.23
C ARG A 31 -15.75 -4.73 8.08
N ALA A 32 -16.96 -5.28 8.11
CA ALA A 32 -18.06 -4.75 8.92
C ALA A 32 -17.73 -4.82 10.42
N ARG A 33 -17.15 -5.92 10.89
CA ARG A 33 -16.69 -6.07 12.27
C ARG A 33 -15.63 -5.02 12.63
N ILE A 34 -14.59 -4.87 11.80
CA ILE A 34 -13.53 -3.87 12.00
C ILE A 34 -14.12 -2.46 12.03
N ALA A 35 -15.06 -2.14 11.13
CA ALA A 35 -15.72 -0.84 11.10
C ALA A 35 -16.51 -0.56 12.40
N ALA A 36 -17.26 -1.54 12.90
CA ALA A 36 -17.99 -1.44 14.16
C ALA A 36 -17.05 -1.24 15.36
N GLU A 37 -15.93 -1.97 15.41
CA GLU A 37 -14.93 -1.82 16.46
C GLU A 37 -14.25 -0.45 16.42
N ARG A 38 -13.92 0.05 15.23
CA ARG A 38 -13.40 1.42 15.07
C ARG A 38 -14.38 2.44 15.62
N ALA A 39 -15.66 2.33 15.26
CA ALA A 39 -16.70 3.22 15.78
C ALA A 39 -16.81 3.14 17.31
N ALA A 40 -16.70 1.95 17.89
CA ALA A 40 -16.71 1.77 19.34
C ALA A 40 -15.49 2.42 20.03
N VAL A 41 -14.29 2.30 19.44
CA VAL A 41 -13.06 2.94 19.94
C VAL A 41 -13.19 4.46 19.89
N GLU A 42 -13.70 5.01 18.79
CA GLU A 42 -13.92 6.45 18.63
C GLU A 42 -14.97 6.97 19.62
N ALA A 43 -16.10 6.28 19.76
CA ALA A 43 -17.14 6.65 20.71
C ALA A 43 -16.65 6.61 22.16
N ARG A 44 -15.80 5.63 22.51
CA ARG A 44 -15.15 5.57 23.82
C ARG A 44 -14.21 6.75 24.02
N HIS A 45 -13.37 7.06 23.05
CA HIS A 45 -12.46 8.20 23.13
C HIS A 45 -13.21 9.52 23.33
N ALA A 46 -14.29 9.75 22.58
CA ALA A 46 -15.10 10.96 22.72
C ALA A 46 -15.68 11.11 24.15
N ARG A 47 -16.15 10.00 24.75
CA ARG A 47 -16.62 10.00 26.15
C ARG A 47 -15.48 10.27 27.13
N GLU A 48 -14.31 9.67 26.90
CA GLU A 48 -13.11 9.90 27.71
C GLU A 48 -12.65 11.35 27.63
N GLU A 49 -12.71 12.00 26.47
CA GLU A 49 -12.35 13.41 26.31
C GLU A 49 -13.26 14.33 27.12
N VAL A 50 -14.57 14.07 27.12
CA VAL A 50 -15.53 14.81 27.96
C VAL A 50 -15.21 14.60 29.44
N ALA A 51 -14.95 13.36 29.85
CA ALA A 51 -14.59 13.05 31.24
C ALA A 51 -13.25 13.70 31.65
N CYS A 52 -12.26 13.78 30.75
CA CYS A 52 -10.98 14.41 31.02
C CYS A 52 -11.11 15.89 31.40
N ARG A 53 -12.07 16.62 30.80
CA ARG A 53 -12.29 18.05 31.07
C ARG A 53 -12.71 18.33 32.51
N ALA A 54 -13.30 17.35 33.21
CA ALA A 54 -13.70 17.47 34.60
C ALA A 54 -12.54 17.19 35.60
N ARG A 55 -11.37 16.76 35.11
CA ARG A 55 -10.22 16.42 35.96
C ARG A 55 -9.30 17.61 36.12
N PHE A 56 -8.54 17.66 37.22
CA PHE A 56 -7.52 18.68 37.41
C PHE A 56 -6.35 18.53 36.41
N ALA A 57 -5.89 17.29 36.17
CA ALA A 57 -4.83 16.97 35.22
C ALA A 57 -5.37 16.69 33.81
N VAL A 58 -6.09 17.65 33.21
CA VAL A 58 -6.74 17.48 31.89
C VAL A 58 -5.73 17.06 30.81
N ASN A 59 -4.58 17.73 30.75
CA ASN A 59 -3.58 17.50 29.70
C ASN A 59 -3.04 16.06 29.71
N ASP A 60 -2.70 15.54 30.89
CA ASP A 60 -2.21 14.16 31.00
C ASP A 60 -3.31 13.15 30.71
N CYS A 61 -4.55 13.41 31.17
CA CYS A 61 -5.70 12.58 30.85
C CYS A 61 -5.94 12.48 29.33
N VAL A 62 -5.95 13.63 28.63
CA VAL A 62 -6.15 13.69 27.18
C VAL A 62 -5.04 12.94 26.46
N ARG A 63 -3.77 13.16 26.83
CA ARG A 63 -2.62 12.45 26.25
C ARG A 63 -2.74 10.95 26.39
N GLU A 64 -3.13 10.47 27.56
CA GLU A 64 -3.30 9.04 27.83
C GLU A 64 -4.46 8.44 27.02
N SER A 65 -5.60 9.14 26.97
CA SER A 65 -6.76 8.73 26.17
C SER A 65 -6.44 8.67 24.67
N THR A 66 -5.73 9.68 24.15
CA THR A 66 -5.25 9.68 22.76
C THR A 66 -4.25 8.54 22.51
N ALA A 67 -3.36 8.25 23.45
CA ALA A 67 -2.42 7.13 23.33
C ALA A 67 -3.16 5.77 23.24
N ARG A 68 -4.14 5.53 24.12
CA ARG A 68 -4.98 4.32 24.08
C ARG A 68 -5.76 4.21 22.78
N ARG A 69 -6.35 5.31 22.29
CA ARG A 69 -7.03 5.35 20.99
C ARG A 69 -6.08 4.98 19.85
N ARG A 70 -4.88 5.56 19.80
CA ARG A 70 -3.88 5.30 18.75
C ARG A 70 -3.49 3.82 18.72
N VAL A 71 -3.20 3.21 19.87
CA VAL A 71 -2.87 1.78 19.96
C VAL A 71 -4.02 0.93 19.44
N ALA A 72 -5.24 1.14 19.95
CA ALA A 72 -6.41 0.37 19.53
C ALA A 72 -6.68 0.48 18.02
N LEU A 73 -6.66 1.70 17.45
CA LEU A 73 -6.85 1.89 16.01
C LEU A 73 -5.71 1.31 15.17
N SER A 74 -4.48 1.28 15.71
CA SER A 74 -3.34 0.67 15.00
C SER A 74 -3.47 -0.85 14.88
N GLU A 75 -3.97 -1.53 15.90
CA GLU A 75 -4.24 -2.97 15.85
C GLU A 75 -5.35 -3.29 14.85
N LEU A 76 -6.44 -2.52 14.88
CA LEU A 76 -7.53 -2.65 13.89
C LEU A 76 -7.04 -2.42 12.46
N ARG A 77 -6.13 -1.47 12.25
CA ARG A 77 -5.51 -1.25 10.94
C ARG A 77 -4.67 -2.45 10.48
N LYS A 78 -3.93 -3.11 11.37
CA LYS A 78 -3.18 -4.32 11.01
C LYS A 78 -4.13 -5.44 10.57
N GLN A 79 -5.24 -5.63 11.28
CA GLN A 79 -6.27 -6.60 10.91
C GLN A 79 -6.87 -6.28 9.54
N GLU A 80 -7.22 -5.01 9.30
CA GLU A 80 -7.75 -4.56 8.00
C GLU A 80 -6.76 -4.80 6.85
N LEU A 81 -5.46 -4.58 7.08
CA LEU A 81 -4.42 -4.88 6.10
C LEU A 81 -4.31 -6.38 5.81
N ALA A 82 -4.46 -7.24 6.82
CA ALA A 82 -4.47 -8.69 6.63
C ALA A 82 -5.66 -9.15 5.78
N VAL A 83 -6.85 -8.61 6.04
CA VAL A 83 -8.06 -8.87 5.24
C VAL A 83 -7.87 -8.44 3.78
N ASN A 84 -7.36 -7.22 3.57
CA ASN A 84 -7.07 -6.71 2.24
C ASN A 84 -6.01 -7.56 1.51
N ALA A 85 -5.01 -8.09 2.23
CA ALA A 85 -4.00 -8.97 1.66
C ALA A 85 -4.60 -10.31 1.25
N ALA A 86 -5.45 -10.92 2.08
CA ALA A 86 -6.15 -12.16 1.77
C ALA A 86 -7.02 -12.01 0.51
N GLU A 87 -7.79 -10.91 0.42
CA GLU A 87 -8.61 -10.62 -0.76
C GLU A 87 -7.78 -10.48 -2.05
N ARG A 88 -6.62 -9.80 -1.97
CA ARG A 88 -5.73 -9.67 -3.13
C ARG A 88 -5.18 -11.02 -3.60
N GLN A 89 -4.81 -11.90 -2.66
CA GLN A 89 -4.32 -13.24 -3.01
C GLN A 89 -5.39 -14.04 -3.74
N GLN A 90 -6.63 -14.02 -3.24
CA GLN A 90 -7.73 -14.72 -3.89
C GLN A 90 -8.02 -14.23 -5.31
N ARG A 91 -8.11 -12.90 -5.49
CA ARG A 91 -8.31 -12.33 -6.83
C ARG A 91 -7.16 -12.72 -7.77
N ALA A 92 -5.93 -12.80 -7.26
CA ALA A 92 -4.79 -13.26 -8.05
C ALA A 92 -4.91 -14.75 -8.43
N GLU A 93 -5.35 -15.60 -7.51
CA GLU A 93 -5.60 -17.03 -7.77
C GLU A 93 -6.74 -17.23 -8.77
N GLU A 94 -7.87 -16.54 -8.61
CA GLU A 94 -9.00 -16.56 -9.55
C GLU A 94 -8.55 -16.14 -10.96
N ARG A 95 -7.76 -15.07 -11.06
CA ARG A 95 -7.17 -14.61 -12.32
C ARG A 95 -6.26 -15.67 -12.94
N ARG A 96 -5.42 -16.33 -12.13
CA ARG A 96 -4.53 -17.40 -12.61
C ARG A 96 -5.33 -18.59 -13.14
N ARG A 97 -6.40 -19.00 -12.45
CA ARG A 97 -7.30 -20.07 -12.91
C ARG A 97 -7.96 -19.69 -14.23
N ALA A 98 -8.54 -18.49 -14.33
CA ALA A 98 -9.17 -18.01 -15.55
C ALA A 98 -8.21 -17.93 -16.77
N LEU A 99 -6.92 -17.64 -16.53
CA LEU A 99 -5.91 -17.67 -17.60
C LEU A 99 -5.53 -19.10 -18.00
N ALA A 100 -5.42 -20.02 -17.04
CA ALA A 100 -5.17 -21.43 -17.32
C ALA A 100 -6.31 -22.07 -18.12
N ASP A 101 -7.57 -21.78 -17.75
CA ASP A 101 -8.75 -22.27 -18.45
C ASP A 101 -8.78 -21.77 -19.92
N LYS A 102 -8.46 -20.49 -20.14
CA LYS A 102 -8.34 -19.91 -21.49
C LYS A 102 -7.20 -20.50 -22.31
N ALA A 103 -6.11 -20.93 -21.66
CA ALA A 103 -4.99 -21.58 -22.34
C ALA A 103 -5.30 -23.05 -22.68
N ALA A 104 -6.15 -23.71 -21.88
CA ALA A 104 -6.59 -25.09 -22.10
C ALA A 104 -7.66 -25.20 -23.19
N THR A 105 -8.44 -24.15 -23.47
CA THR A 105 -9.35 -24.11 -24.62
C THR A 105 -8.56 -23.85 -25.91
N PRO A 106 -8.54 -24.78 -26.89
CA PRO A 106 -7.90 -24.56 -28.18
C PRO A 106 -8.51 -23.32 -28.85
N ARG A 107 -7.64 -22.39 -29.22
CA ARG A 107 -8.03 -21.15 -29.85
C ARG A 107 -8.29 -21.40 -31.34
N GLU A 108 -9.47 -21.94 -31.67
CA GLU A 108 -9.90 -22.03 -33.07
C GLU A 108 -9.96 -20.62 -33.67
N GLY A 109 -9.08 -20.36 -34.64
CA GLY A 109 -9.16 -19.18 -35.50
C GLY A 109 -8.13 -18.07 -35.31
N ARG A 110 -7.05 -18.22 -34.54
CA ARG A 110 -5.92 -17.27 -34.65
C ARG A 110 -4.96 -17.72 -35.75
N SER A 111 -5.41 -17.57 -37.01
CA SER A 111 -4.54 -17.60 -38.18
C SER A 111 -3.43 -16.58 -38.00
N LEU A 112 -2.21 -17.07 -38.13
CA LEU A 112 -0.97 -16.32 -38.10
C LEU A 112 -0.84 -15.58 -39.44
N GLU A 113 -1.34 -14.35 -39.51
CA GLU A 113 -0.86 -13.38 -40.50
C GLU A 113 -0.09 -12.30 -39.74
N GLY A 114 1.13 -12.05 -40.20
CA GLY A 114 2.25 -11.55 -39.42
C GLY A 114 2.10 -10.15 -38.82
N GLU A 115 2.80 -9.96 -37.71
CA GLU A 115 3.48 -8.71 -37.40
C GLU A 115 4.73 -9.08 -36.59
N ALA A 116 5.90 -8.68 -37.08
CA ALA A 116 7.16 -8.90 -36.39
C ALA A 116 7.10 -8.30 -34.97
N PRO A 117 7.69 -8.94 -33.95
CA PRO A 117 7.67 -8.39 -32.61
C PRO A 117 8.39 -7.02 -32.62
N PRO A 118 7.76 -5.93 -32.15
CA PRO A 118 8.50 -4.70 -31.93
C PRO A 118 9.60 -4.98 -30.90
N ALA A 119 10.81 -4.51 -31.20
CA ALA A 119 11.99 -4.65 -30.36
C ALA A 119 11.66 -4.32 -28.89
N ALA A 120 12.22 -5.13 -27.99
CA ALA A 120 11.95 -5.15 -26.56
C ALA A 120 11.78 -3.75 -25.94
N ALA A 121 10.56 -3.47 -25.50
CA ALA A 121 10.32 -2.37 -24.57
C ALA A 121 11.05 -2.66 -23.23
N PRO A 122 11.66 -1.65 -22.57
CA PRO A 122 12.29 -1.86 -21.28
C PRO A 122 11.25 -2.33 -20.25
N ALA A 123 11.68 -3.23 -19.36
CA ALA A 123 10.85 -3.87 -18.34
C ALA A 123 10.01 -2.85 -17.54
N PRO A 124 8.75 -3.16 -17.18
CA PRO A 124 7.93 -2.27 -16.37
C PRO A 124 8.58 -2.10 -14.98
N ALA A 125 8.79 -0.84 -14.59
CA ALA A 125 9.22 -0.48 -13.24
C ALA A 125 8.22 -1.02 -12.19
N PRO A 126 8.67 -1.32 -10.94
CA PRO A 126 7.81 -1.85 -9.89
C PRO A 126 6.59 -0.94 -9.63
N PRO A 127 5.44 -1.51 -9.23
CA PRO A 127 4.22 -0.75 -9.00
C PRO A 127 4.43 0.24 -7.86
N GLN A 128 4.47 1.53 -8.21
CA GLN A 128 4.44 2.61 -7.24
C GLN A 128 3.06 2.62 -6.55
N PRO A 129 2.98 2.88 -5.24
CA PRO A 129 1.70 2.96 -4.54
C PRO A 129 0.84 4.07 -5.14
N SER A 130 -0.36 3.71 -5.60
CA SER A 130 -1.32 4.66 -6.17
C SER A 130 -1.77 5.66 -5.10
N PRO A 131 -1.80 6.97 -5.37
CA PRO A 131 -2.37 7.93 -4.44
C PRO A 131 -3.88 7.70 -4.35
N VAL A 132 -4.41 7.71 -3.13
CA VAL A 132 -5.84 7.58 -2.82
C VAL A 132 -6.64 8.57 -3.69
N HIS A 133 -7.48 8.06 -4.60
CA HIS A 133 -8.37 8.90 -5.40
C HIS A 133 -9.66 9.14 -4.62
N LEU A 134 -9.87 10.39 -4.21
CA LEU A 134 -11.20 10.90 -3.87
C LEU A 134 -12.12 10.84 -5.12
N PRO A 135 -13.45 10.79 -4.96
CA PRO A 135 -14.37 10.88 -6.09
C PRO A 135 -14.07 12.15 -6.90
N ARG A 136 -13.53 11.95 -8.09
CA ARG A 136 -13.18 13.03 -9.01
C ARG A 136 -14.41 13.25 -9.87
N GLU A 137 -14.95 14.47 -9.86
CA GLU A 137 -15.94 14.88 -10.84
C GLU A 137 -15.45 14.52 -12.26
N PRO A 138 -16.35 14.22 -13.22
CA PRO A 138 -15.97 13.97 -14.60
C PRO A 138 -15.43 15.27 -15.22
N VAL A 139 -14.17 15.58 -14.93
CA VAL A 139 -13.42 16.60 -15.64
C VAL A 139 -13.30 16.10 -17.07
N ALA A 140 -13.84 16.86 -18.01
CA ALA A 140 -13.65 16.63 -19.44
C ALA A 140 -12.18 16.31 -19.70
N LYS A 141 -11.93 15.14 -20.30
CA LYS A 141 -10.58 14.67 -20.63
C LYS A 141 -9.93 15.82 -21.43
N PRO A 142 -8.83 16.45 -20.94
CA PRO A 142 -8.21 17.52 -21.69
C PRO A 142 -7.87 16.96 -23.07
N PRO A 143 -8.09 17.73 -24.16
CA PRO A 143 -7.79 17.25 -25.50
C PRO A 143 -6.37 16.68 -25.49
N GLY A 144 -6.25 15.40 -25.83
CA GLY A 144 -4.96 14.75 -25.83
C GLY A 144 -4.08 15.48 -26.82
N LEU A 145 -2.96 16.03 -26.35
CA LEU A 145 -1.94 16.65 -27.20
C LEU A 145 -1.69 15.73 -28.40
N THR A 146 -1.75 16.29 -29.60
CA THR A 146 -1.44 15.61 -30.86
C THR A 146 0.01 15.10 -30.82
N GLY A 147 0.36 14.17 -31.73
CA GLY A 147 1.72 13.61 -31.79
C GLY A 147 2.81 14.69 -31.91
N SER A 148 2.57 15.71 -32.74
CA SER A 148 3.48 16.84 -32.95
C SER A 148 3.64 17.71 -31.69
N GLU A 149 2.56 17.94 -30.94
CA GLU A 149 2.63 18.72 -29.70
C GLU A 149 3.42 18.00 -28.59
N ARG A 150 3.32 16.66 -28.54
CA ARG A 150 4.12 15.85 -27.61
C ARG A 150 5.61 15.88 -27.95
N GLU A 151 5.93 15.83 -29.24
CA GLU A 151 7.29 15.88 -29.72
C GLU A 151 7.92 17.26 -29.48
N GLN A 152 7.19 18.35 -29.75
CA GLN A 152 7.63 19.70 -29.41
C GLN A 152 7.81 19.89 -27.89
N ALA A 153 6.89 19.36 -27.07
CA ALA A 153 7.03 19.42 -25.62
C ALA A 153 8.23 18.61 -25.11
N HIS A 154 8.53 17.48 -25.74
CA HIS A 154 9.71 16.69 -25.44
C HIS A 154 10.99 17.44 -25.81
N GLN A 155 11.05 18.01 -27.01
CA GLN A 155 12.20 18.78 -27.47
C GLN A 155 12.50 19.96 -26.54
N ARG A 156 11.47 20.75 -26.17
CA ARG A 156 11.61 21.86 -25.22
C ARG A 156 12.20 21.42 -23.87
N LYS A 157 11.82 20.23 -23.38
CA LYS A 157 12.38 19.70 -22.12
C LYS A 157 13.84 19.30 -22.25
N LEU A 158 14.24 18.77 -23.41
CA LEU A 158 15.64 18.43 -23.69
C LEU A 158 16.50 19.70 -23.75
N ASP A 159 16.02 20.73 -24.45
CA ASP A 159 16.72 22.01 -24.59
C ASP A 159 16.88 22.68 -23.22
N GLU A 160 15.81 22.76 -22.43
CA GLU A 160 15.84 23.34 -21.09
C GLU A 160 16.75 22.53 -20.12
N ALA A 161 16.78 21.21 -20.25
CA ALA A 161 17.70 20.36 -19.49
C ALA A 161 19.17 20.61 -19.89
N ALA A 162 19.45 20.78 -21.18
CA ALA A 162 20.78 21.11 -21.68
C ALA A 162 21.24 22.49 -21.16
N GLU A 163 20.37 23.50 -21.20
CA GLU A 163 20.66 24.83 -20.66
C GLU A 163 20.92 24.79 -19.15
N ARG A 164 20.09 24.07 -18.38
CA ARG A 164 20.31 23.90 -16.94
C ARG A 164 21.66 23.26 -16.65
N LYS A 165 22.04 22.23 -17.43
CA LYS A 165 23.34 21.56 -17.30
C LYS A 165 24.49 22.54 -17.57
N GLN A 166 24.39 23.35 -18.64
CA GLN A 166 25.41 24.36 -18.94
C GLN A 166 25.55 25.40 -17.83
N LYS A 167 24.44 25.93 -17.30
CA LYS A 167 24.47 26.88 -16.17
C LYS A 167 25.11 26.30 -14.91
N VAL A 168 24.89 25.01 -14.63
CA VAL A 168 25.54 24.33 -13.50
C VAL A 168 27.04 24.18 -13.74
N LEU A 169 27.45 23.79 -14.95
CA LEU A 169 28.86 23.68 -15.32
C LEU A 169 29.57 25.03 -15.22
N GLU A 170 28.95 26.10 -15.72
CA GLU A 170 29.48 27.45 -15.61
C GLU A 170 29.61 27.89 -14.14
N ARG A 171 28.58 27.64 -13.32
CA ARG A 171 28.62 27.94 -11.88
C ARG A 171 29.74 27.17 -11.17
N ASN A 172 29.93 25.90 -11.53
CA ASN A 172 30.99 25.07 -10.98
C ASN A 172 32.37 25.56 -11.43
N ALA A 173 32.53 25.98 -12.68
CA ALA A 173 33.78 26.57 -13.20
C ALA A 173 34.11 27.92 -12.54
N ARG A 174 33.09 28.74 -12.26
CA ARG A 174 33.23 30.01 -11.52
C ARG A 174 33.47 29.81 -10.02
N ARG A 175 33.25 28.61 -9.48
CA ARG A 175 33.46 28.31 -8.06
C ARG A 175 34.96 28.11 -7.79
N THR A 176 35.63 29.18 -7.41
CA THR A 176 37.07 29.17 -7.05
C THR A 176 37.34 28.91 -5.57
N LYS A 177 36.30 28.76 -4.73
CA LYS A 177 36.46 28.50 -3.29
C LYS A 177 36.81 27.04 -3.02
N PRO A 178 37.94 26.72 -2.35
CA PRO A 178 38.29 25.36 -2.00
C PRO A 178 37.27 24.76 -1.01
N ALA A 179 37.16 23.43 -0.99
CA ALA A 179 36.34 22.73 -0.01
C ALA A 179 36.87 23.03 1.40
N ALA A 180 35.96 23.25 2.36
CA ALA A 180 36.34 23.46 3.75
C ALA A 180 36.98 22.20 4.32
N SER A 181 37.98 22.37 5.19
CA SER A 181 38.65 21.26 5.88
C SER A 181 37.63 20.42 6.66
N PRO A 182 37.75 19.08 6.64
CA PRO A 182 36.85 18.21 7.38
C PRO A 182 36.94 18.48 8.88
N LEU A 183 35.80 18.41 9.56
CA LEU A 183 35.72 18.59 11.01
C LEU A 183 36.52 17.48 11.73
N PRO A 184 37.18 17.79 12.86
CA PRO A 184 37.91 16.80 13.63
C PRO A 184 36.94 15.71 14.12
N ILE A 185 37.37 14.45 13.96
CA ILE A 185 36.63 13.28 14.48
C ILE A 185 36.91 13.22 15.99
N PRO A 186 35.88 13.20 16.86
CA PRO A 186 36.09 13.04 18.30
C PRO A 186 36.59 11.62 18.62
N ASP A 187 37.54 11.54 19.55
CA ASP A 187 38.10 10.29 20.12
C ASP A 187 37.06 9.46 20.89
#